data_AF-A0A3N4HHN8-F1
#
_entry.id   AF-A0A3N4HHN8-F1
#
_cell.length_a   1.000
_cell.length_b   1.000
_cell.length_c   1.000
_cell.angle_alpha   90.00
_cell.angle_beta   90.00
_cell.angle_gamma   90.00
#
_symmetry.space_group_name_H-M   'P 1'
#
loop_
_entity.id
_entity.type
_entity.pdbx_description
1 polymer ?
#
loop_
_entity_poly.entity_id
_entity_poly.type
_entity_poly.pdbx_seq_one_letter_code
_entity_poly.pdbx_strand_id
1 'polypeptide(L)'
;MVSRRSLVPLLCVLLSASGALASYDSCTKCEPHRKCWPSAKDWQQLSKTVSGRLSALVPAAKPCHDPHYNNGTCSAFWEGATSQDWRVSTPETTLWPQFETSPLDKESCFSGTSREDQCKQGSVPIYSIKALETSDIVAGVKFASKHNIRISIRNTGHDFLGRSAGRNSLQIWTGNMKGIDFSDNWKGKGCRPSKADKGEHAVTINAGVQLHELYSALAQRGRSAVIGFSKTVGAAGGYIHGGGHGPLGPLYGQASDNALEYEVVTANGKIVAANACQNTDLFWALRGGGGGTFGITTRVTLRTFPDPDVVFWRSNFSMPTEGGIWPIVDLYHSLAPKMSDLATYSLYFALPTLPGTNTSALSIISFTPKQESTAKMDAFHQPLVDYARSNGGYAEFASIHAPSMMALFYSLVEDDSVSDPTVAGSLPSRLVSAAYLSNPATRPNLVKALSKIKIRPGEAYLGHVVSGGAVAKNVNLDTALNPAWRKAAIHVIAPLTWTDDDEMTWEKREAILREMREQHKELKALEPDMGAYGNEADFGETDWQKSFWGTNYERLLKVKKKWDPKRLFICNRCVGSEGCRFY
;
A
#
# COMPACT_ATOMS: atom_id res chain seq x y z
N MET A 1 -18.83 -31.15 -78.30
CA MET A 1 -18.11 -29.87 -78.46
C MET A 1 -17.02 -29.83 -77.42
N VAL A 2 -15.76 -29.97 -77.85
CA VAL A 2 -14.56 -29.92 -77.02
C VAL A 2 -13.92 -28.57 -77.26
N SER A 3 -13.56 -27.84 -76.20
CA SER A 3 -12.65 -26.70 -76.29
C SER A 3 -11.61 -26.77 -75.18
N ARG A 4 -10.36 -26.63 -75.60
CA ARG A 4 -9.11 -26.74 -74.84
C ARG A 4 -8.69 -25.38 -74.29
N ARG A 5 -8.11 -25.43 -73.08
CA ARG A 5 -6.89 -24.76 -72.57
C ARG A 5 -6.57 -23.31 -72.96
N SER A 6 -6.33 -22.49 -71.93
CA SER A 6 -5.16 -21.61 -71.81
C SER A 6 -4.76 -21.41 -70.34
N LEU A 7 -3.49 -21.69 -70.03
CA LEU A 7 -2.74 -21.35 -68.79
C LEU A 7 -2.08 -19.97 -68.96
N VAL A 8 -1.82 -19.23 -67.85
CA VAL A 8 -0.77 -18.18 -67.61
C VAL A 8 -1.13 -17.43 -66.28
N PRO A 9 -0.18 -16.91 -65.45
CA PRO A 9 0.15 -17.46 -64.13
C PRO A 9 -0.01 -16.48 -62.95
N LEU A 10 0.25 -17.01 -61.73
CA LEU A 10 0.41 -16.31 -60.45
C LEU A 10 1.28 -15.04 -60.54
N LEU A 11 0.77 -13.93 -60.02
CA LEU A 11 1.59 -12.84 -59.49
C LEU A 11 1.26 -12.67 -57.99
N CYS A 12 2.17 -13.14 -57.13
CA CYS A 12 2.21 -12.77 -55.72
C CYS A 12 2.81 -11.36 -55.60
N VAL A 13 2.00 -10.39 -55.15
CA VAL A 13 2.50 -9.09 -54.69
C VAL A 13 2.77 -9.20 -53.20
N LEU A 14 4.06 -9.33 -52.85
CA LEU A 14 4.57 -9.14 -51.49
C LEU A 14 4.57 -7.65 -51.17
N LEU A 15 3.59 -7.19 -50.39
CA LEU A 15 3.63 -5.89 -49.74
C LEU A 15 4.32 -6.03 -48.38
N SER A 16 5.59 -5.67 -48.35
CA SER A 16 6.43 -5.49 -47.18
C SER A 16 5.96 -4.27 -46.37
N ALA A 17 5.06 -4.49 -45.40
CA ALA A 17 4.80 -3.53 -44.34
C ALA A 17 5.78 -3.76 -43.17
N SER A 18 7.05 -3.39 -43.36
CA SER A 18 8.02 -3.24 -42.28
C SER A 18 7.77 -1.93 -41.54
N GLY A 19 6.62 -1.83 -40.87
CA GLY A 19 6.37 -0.84 -39.84
C GLY A 19 6.87 -1.41 -38.53
N ALA A 20 7.91 -0.81 -37.96
CA ALA A 20 8.41 -1.16 -36.63
C ALA A 20 7.29 -0.97 -35.59
N LEU A 21 6.56 -2.05 -35.29
CA LEU A 21 5.89 -2.23 -34.01
C LEU A 21 7.00 -2.28 -32.97
N ALA A 22 7.39 -1.13 -32.42
CA ALA A 22 8.18 -1.08 -31.21
C ALA A 22 7.39 -1.88 -30.17
N SER A 23 7.87 -3.08 -29.86
CA SER A 23 7.14 -3.99 -28.99
C SER A 23 7.00 -3.30 -27.63
N TYR A 24 5.77 -3.23 -27.13
CA TYR A 24 5.46 -2.79 -25.77
C TYR A 24 6.03 -3.76 -24.71
N ASP A 25 7.02 -4.60 -25.07
CA ASP A 25 7.10 -5.98 -24.61
C ASP A 25 8.36 -6.29 -23.79
N SER A 26 9.31 -5.36 -23.69
CA SER A 26 10.54 -5.61 -22.94
C SER A 26 10.49 -5.01 -21.52
N CYS A 27 10.41 -5.89 -20.52
CA CYS A 27 10.73 -5.56 -19.12
C CYS A 27 12.25 -5.43 -18.87
N THR A 28 13.08 -5.61 -19.91
CA THR A 28 14.53 -5.60 -19.80
C THR A 28 15.06 -4.19 -19.59
N LYS A 29 15.81 -4.01 -18.51
CA LYS A 29 16.52 -2.78 -18.18
C LYS A 29 18.03 -3.01 -18.28
N CYS A 30 18.76 -1.92 -18.44
CA CYS A 30 20.21 -1.99 -18.38
C CYS A 30 20.65 -2.29 -16.94
N GLU A 31 21.60 -3.21 -16.80
CA GLU A 31 22.14 -3.67 -15.52
C GLU A 31 23.62 -3.32 -15.39
N PRO A 32 24.18 -3.21 -14.16
CA PRO A 32 25.56 -2.76 -13.92
C PRO A 32 26.65 -3.47 -14.72
N HIS A 33 26.48 -4.76 -15.01
CA HIS A 33 27.45 -5.55 -15.75
C HIS A 33 27.34 -5.42 -17.29
N ARG A 34 26.35 -4.69 -17.81
CA ARG A 34 26.09 -4.55 -19.25
C ARG A 34 26.77 -3.29 -19.80
N LYS A 35 27.18 -3.34 -21.08
CA LYS A 35 27.81 -2.20 -21.78
C LYS A 35 26.94 -0.94 -21.86
N CYS A 36 25.62 -1.07 -21.73
CA CYS A 36 24.69 0.06 -21.74
C CYS A 36 24.70 0.84 -20.41
N TRP A 37 25.34 0.33 -19.35
CA TRP A 37 25.29 0.95 -18.03
C TRP A 37 26.00 2.29 -18.06
N PRO A 38 25.46 3.34 -17.42
CA PRO A 38 26.09 4.66 -17.47
C PRO A 38 27.52 4.62 -16.91
N SER A 39 28.38 5.40 -17.55
CA SER A 39 29.76 5.55 -17.10
C SER A 39 29.83 6.32 -15.77
N ALA A 40 30.98 6.26 -15.10
CA ALA A 40 31.22 7.09 -13.91
C ALA A 40 31.02 8.59 -14.20
N LYS A 41 31.33 9.06 -15.41
CA LYS A 41 31.10 10.45 -15.84
C LYS A 41 29.62 10.77 -15.94
N ASP A 42 28.80 9.85 -16.44
CA ASP A 42 27.34 10.02 -16.51
C ASP A 42 26.74 10.14 -15.10
N TRP A 43 27.14 9.27 -14.17
CA TRP A 43 26.70 9.33 -12.77
C TRP A 43 27.16 10.61 -12.08
N GLN A 44 28.40 11.06 -12.32
CA GLN A 44 28.90 12.33 -11.79
C GLN A 44 28.11 13.52 -12.36
N GLN A 45 27.74 13.49 -13.64
CA GLN A 45 26.92 14.53 -14.24
C GLN A 45 25.50 14.54 -13.64
N LEU A 46 24.90 13.38 -13.40
CA LEU A 46 23.63 13.28 -12.68
C LEU A 46 23.76 13.88 -11.28
N SER A 47 24.79 13.49 -10.52
CA SER A 47 25.07 14.03 -9.19
C SER A 47 25.15 15.56 -9.19
N LYS A 48 25.87 16.17 -10.14
CA LYS A 48 25.89 17.64 -10.32
C LYS A 48 24.52 18.22 -10.64
N THR A 49 23.75 17.54 -11.49
CA THR A 49 22.40 17.99 -11.91
C THR A 49 21.42 18.00 -10.74
N VAL A 50 21.55 17.06 -9.80
CA VAL A 50 20.75 17.00 -8.57
C VAL A 50 21.47 17.64 -7.38
N SER A 51 22.40 18.57 -7.61
CA SER A 51 23.09 19.34 -6.56
C SER A 51 23.76 18.48 -5.49
N GLY A 52 24.39 17.37 -5.88
CA GLY A 52 25.09 16.43 -5.00
C GLY A 52 24.18 15.45 -4.26
N ARG A 53 22.86 15.44 -4.53
CA ARG A 53 21.87 14.58 -3.83
C ARG A 53 21.81 13.14 -4.35
N LEU A 54 22.84 12.67 -5.05
CA LEU A 54 22.96 11.29 -5.54
C LEU A 54 23.95 10.52 -4.66
N SER A 55 23.50 9.42 -4.04
CA SER A 55 24.32 8.53 -3.22
C SER A 55 24.37 7.12 -3.82
N ALA A 56 25.53 6.48 -3.76
CA ALA A 56 25.66 5.05 -3.98
C ALA A 56 25.17 4.31 -2.74
N LEU A 57 24.40 3.24 -2.92
CA LEU A 57 23.79 2.48 -1.82
C LEU A 57 24.36 1.07 -1.75
N VAL A 58 24.46 0.56 -0.54
CA VAL A 58 24.80 -0.84 -0.21
C VAL A 58 23.84 -1.34 0.87
N PRO A 59 23.63 -2.65 1.04
CA PRO A 59 22.75 -3.14 2.10
C PRO A 59 23.09 -2.57 3.47
N ALA A 60 22.08 -2.16 4.24
CA ALA A 60 22.28 -1.52 5.54
C ALA A 60 22.97 -2.44 6.55
N ALA A 61 22.73 -3.76 6.46
CA ALA A 61 23.39 -4.77 7.29
C ALA A 61 24.83 -5.11 6.82
N LYS A 62 25.33 -4.55 5.72
CA LYS A 62 26.69 -4.85 5.20
C LYS A 62 27.81 -4.73 6.23
N PRO A 63 27.81 -3.74 7.15
CA PRO A 63 28.82 -3.64 8.21
C PRO A 63 28.75 -4.76 9.26
N CYS A 64 27.74 -5.63 9.22
CA CYS A 64 27.64 -6.81 10.08
C CYS A 64 28.26 -8.07 9.48
N HIS A 65 28.75 -8.03 8.23
CA HIS A 65 29.31 -9.20 7.55
C HIS A 65 30.75 -8.95 7.05
N ASP A 66 31.54 -10.01 7.01
CA ASP A 66 32.91 -9.97 6.50
C ASP A 66 32.92 -9.80 4.95
N PRO A 67 33.96 -9.16 4.38
CA PRO A 67 35.13 -8.56 5.03
C PRO A 67 34.88 -7.12 5.52
N HIS A 68 33.64 -6.64 5.49
CA HIS A 68 33.28 -5.26 5.79
C HIS A 68 32.87 -5.04 7.25
N TYR A 69 33.07 -6.06 8.10
CA TYR A 69 32.63 -6.04 9.48
C TYR A 69 33.20 -4.85 10.25
N ASN A 70 32.31 -4.12 10.89
CA ASN A 70 32.65 -3.05 11.81
C ASN A 70 31.70 -3.10 13.00
N ASN A 71 32.23 -3.48 14.17
CA ASN A 71 31.44 -3.67 15.38
C ASN A 71 30.54 -2.46 15.70
N GLY A 72 31.10 -1.24 15.69
CA GLY A 72 30.33 -0.03 16.02
C GLY A 72 29.21 0.27 15.03
N THR A 73 29.48 0.14 13.73
CA THR A 73 28.47 0.39 12.69
C THR A 73 27.42 -0.72 12.66
N CYS A 74 27.79 -1.97 12.94
CA CYS A 74 26.85 -3.07 13.08
C CYS A 74 25.94 -2.87 14.31
N SER A 75 26.49 -2.50 15.46
CA SER A 75 25.69 -2.15 16.66
C SER A 75 24.70 -1.01 16.38
N ALA A 76 25.14 0.06 15.71
CA ALA A 76 24.26 1.18 15.34
C ALA A 76 23.16 0.76 14.35
N PHE A 77 23.46 -0.15 13.42
CA PHE A 77 22.44 -0.76 12.57
C PHE A 77 21.39 -1.48 13.44
N TRP A 78 21.79 -2.29 14.41
CA TRP A 78 20.87 -3.04 15.27
C TRP A 78 19.97 -2.17 16.14
N GLU A 79 20.52 -1.10 16.69
CA GLU A 79 19.75 -0.10 17.43
C GLU A 79 18.66 0.55 16.56
N GLY A 80 18.94 0.74 15.27
CA GLY A 80 18.00 1.33 14.31
C GLY A 80 17.07 0.33 13.63
N ALA A 81 17.47 -0.93 13.46
CA ALA A 81 16.80 -1.89 12.58
C ALA A 81 15.37 -2.24 13.00
N THR A 82 15.03 -2.10 14.28
CA THR A 82 13.67 -2.28 14.82
C THR A 82 12.86 -0.99 14.84
N SER A 83 13.47 0.16 14.54
CA SER A 83 12.81 1.46 14.50
C SER A 83 12.23 1.73 13.10
N GLN A 84 10.92 1.93 13.03
CA GLN A 84 10.28 2.42 11.81
C GLN A 84 10.88 3.77 11.38
N ASP A 85 11.05 4.71 12.31
CA ASP A 85 11.55 6.06 12.05
C ASP A 85 12.96 6.03 11.43
N TRP A 86 13.84 5.16 11.94
CA TRP A 86 15.16 4.94 11.36
C TRP A 86 15.08 4.30 9.97
N ARG A 87 14.25 3.27 9.80
CA ARG A 87 14.11 2.59 8.50
C ARG A 87 13.55 3.51 7.41
N VAL A 88 12.56 4.35 7.70
CA VAL A 88 12.00 5.28 6.71
C VAL A 88 12.94 6.43 6.36
N SER A 89 13.88 6.76 7.26
CA SER A 89 14.93 7.75 7.03
C SER A 89 16.22 7.18 6.41
N THR A 90 16.27 5.86 6.18
CA THR A 90 17.44 5.16 5.62
C THR A 90 17.12 4.65 4.21
N PRO A 91 17.77 5.16 3.14
CA PRO A 91 17.39 4.89 1.75
C PRO A 91 17.62 3.45 1.26
N GLU A 92 18.45 2.67 1.95
CA GLU A 92 18.79 1.28 1.63
C GLU A 92 17.80 0.26 2.21
N THR A 93 16.93 0.73 3.09
CA THR A 93 16.09 -0.07 3.99
C THR A 93 14.66 -0.24 3.45
N THR A 94 13.85 -1.16 3.96
CA THR A 94 12.38 -1.11 3.82
C THR A 94 11.76 -1.44 5.17
N LEU A 95 10.44 -1.28 5.37
CA LEU A 95 9.84 -1.79 6.61
C LEU A 95 9.64 -3.30 6.62
N TRP A 96 9.87 -3.95 5.48
CA TRP A 96 9.69 -5.38 5.26
C TRP A 96 10.98 -5.93 4.66
N PRO A 97 11.95 -6.34 5.50
CA PRO A 97 13.34 -6.60 5.10
C PRO A 97 13.50 -7.62 3.97
N GLN A 98 12.54 -8.52 3.75
CA GLN A 98 12.57 -9.43 2.61
C GLN A 98 12.62 -8.69 1.26
N PHE A 99 12.11 -7.48 1.17
CA PHE A 99 12.17 -6.66 -0.05
C PHE A 99 13.51 -5.94 -0.25
N GLU A 100 14.44 -6.07 0.69
CA GLU A 100 15.86 -5.72 0.52
C GLU A 100 16.61 -6.85 -0.19
N THR A 101 15.99 -8.03 -0.34
CA THR A 101 16.62 -9.24 -0.92
C THR A 101 16.13 -9.56 -2.33
N SER A 102 16.87 -10.38 -3.07
CA SER A 102 16.52 -10.80 -4.44
C SER A 102 16.36 -12.32 -4.49
N PRO A 103 15.12 -12.84 -4.58
CA PRO A 103 14.90 -14.27 -4.78
C PRO A 103 15.40 -14.74 -6.14
N LEU A 104 15.41 -13.85 -7.14
CA LEU A 104 15.84 -14.16 -8.52
C LEU A 104 17.32 -14.54 -8.60
N ASP A 105 18.17 -13.85 -7.85
CA ASP A 105 19.61 -14.12 -7.79
C ASP A 105 20.00 -14.90 -6.53
N LYS A 106 19.03 -15.22 -5.67
CA LYS A 106 19.23 -15.73 -4.31
C LYS A 106 20.22 -14.89 -3.50
N GLU A 107 20.11 -13.56 -3.63
CA GLU A 107 20.96 -12.60 -2.93
C GLU A 107 20.26 -12.01 -1.72
N SER A 108 20.97 -11.94 -0.59
CA SER A 108 20.50 -11.37 0.66
C SER A 108 21.63 -10.70 1.42
N CYS A 109 21.25 -9.91 2.42
CA CYS A 109 22.15 -9.39 3.44
C CYS A 109 21.32 -9.23 4.71
N PHE A 110 21.05 -10.37 5.36
CA PHE A 110 20.18 -10.41 6.52
C PHE A 110 20.97 -10.08 7.76
N SER A 111 20.37 -9.30 8.65
CA SER A 111 21.01 -9.00 9.92
C SER A 111 21.06 -10.21 10.84
N GLY A 112 20.08 -11.10 10.80
CA GLY A 112 19.98 -12.28 11.69
C GLY A 112 20.90 -13.46 11.35
N THR A 113 21.83 -13.30 10.41
CA THR A 113 22.70 -14.40 9.95
C THR A 113 24.14 -14.26 10.43
N SER A 114 24.93 -15.32 10.26
CA SER A 114 26.35 -15.35 10.62
C SER A 114 27.17 -14.22 9.98
N ARG A 115 28.33 -13.87 10.58
CA ARG A 115 29.23 -12.84 10.03
C ARG A 115 29.86 -13.28 8.71
N GLU A 116 30.01 -14.59 8.53
CA GLU A 116 30.61 -15.25 7.39
C GLU A 116 29.63 -15.37 6.21
N ASP A 117 28.33 -15.16 6.44
CA ASP A 117 27.32 -15.17 5.41
C ASP A 117 27.57 -14.07 4.37
N GLN A 118 27.35 -14.43 3.10
CA GLN A 118 27.56 -13.51 2.00
C GLN A 118 26.50 -12.41 1.98
N CYS A 119 26.87 -11.21 2.43
CA CYS A 119 26.07 -10.00 2.22
C CYS A 119 26.19 -9.50 0.78
N LYS A 120 25.11 -9.64 0.00
CA LYS A 120 24.99 -9.18 -1.40
C LYS A 120 23.93 -8.09 -1.54
N GLN A 121 23.94 -7.43 -2.69
CA GLN A 121 23.11 -6.24 -2.96
C GLN A 121 21.62 -6.54 -2.89
N GLY A 122 21.17 -7.69 -3.41
CA GLY A 122 19.76 -8.04 -3.41
C GLY A 122 18.90 -7.04 -4.18
N SER A 123 17.81 -6.59 -3.56
CA SER A 123 16.88 -5.60 -4.12
C SER A 123 17.17 -4.17 -3.66
N VAL A 124 18.20 -3.96 -2.85
CA VAL A 124 18.67 -2.61 -2.49
C VAL A 124 19.13 -1.88 -3.76
N PRO A 125 18.57 -0.71 -4.10
CA PRO A 125 18.95 0.05 -5.29
C PRO A 125 20.46 0.36 -5.31
N ILE A 126 21.05 0.60 -6.49
CA ILE A 126 22.49 0.86 -6.61
C ILE A 126 22.82 2.33 -6.30
N TYR A 127 21.92 3.22 -6.72
CA TYR A 127 22.00 4.65 -6.46
C TYR A 127 20.64 5.15 -5.96
N SER A 128 20.66 6.20 -5.15
CA SER A 128 19.46 6.92 -4.74
C SER A 128 19.63 8.42 -4.92
N ILE A 129 18.60 9.05 -5.49
CA ILE A 129 18.42 10.49 -5.48
C ILE A 129 17.56 10.84 -4.27
N LYS A 130 18.15 11.53 -3.30
CA LYS A 130 17.43 12.17 -2.19
C LYS A 130 16.68 13.39 -2.72
N ALA A 131 15.46 13.21 -3.22
CA ALA A 131 14.71 14.29 -3.83
C ALA A 131 14.22 15.29 -2.76
N LEU A 132 14.53 16.57 -2.95
CA LEU A 132 14.01 17.67 -2.12
C LEU A 132 13.03 18.55 -2.91
N GLU A 133 13.12 18.52 -4.23
CA GLU A 133 12.33 19.33 -5.15
C GLU A 133 11.96 18.56 -6.41
N THR A 134 10.93 19.03 -7.13
CA THR A 134 10.42 18.37 -8.35
C THR A 134 11.50 18.23 -9.44
N SER A 135 12.47 19.15 -9.51
CA SER A 135 13.58 19.12 -10.48
C SER A 135 14.52 17.92 -10.29
N ASP A 136 14.74 17.45 -9.06
CA ASP A 136 15.54 16.25 -8.77
C ASP A 136 14.91 15.01 -9.42
N ILE A 137 13.59 14.89 -9.28
CA ILE A 137 12.80 13.80 -9.85
C ILE A 137 12.84 13.85 -11.37
N VAL A 138 12.68 15.05 -11.95
CA VAL A 138 12.79 15.25 -13.41
C VAL A 138 14.17 14.81 -13.91
N ALA A 139 15.25 15.17 -13.22
CA ALA A 139 16.61 14.78 -13.59
C ALA A 139 16.78 13.25 -13.55
N GLY A 140 16.34 12.59 -12.46
CA GLY A 140 16.39 11.13 -12.33
C GLY A 140 15.58 10.39 -13.39
N VAL A 141 14.35 10.84 -13.67
CA VAL A 141 13.49 10.27 -14.72
C VAL A 141 14.13 10.39 -16.10
N LYS A 142 14.63 11.57 -16.45
CA LYS A 142 15.31 11.79 -17.74
C LYS A 142 16.56 10.93 -17.87
N PHE A 143 17.36 10.82 -16.81
CA PHE A 143 18.55 9.99 -16.78
C PHE A 143 18.21 8.51 -16.98
N ALA A 144 17.30 7.97 -16.18
CA ALA A 144 16.89 6.57 -16.29
C ALA A 144 16.24 6.27 -17.64
N SER A 145 15.41 7.17 -18.18
CA SER A 145 14.85 7.01 -19.53
C SER A 145 15.91 7.03 -20.62
N LYS A 146 16.97 7.85 -20.49
CA LYS A 146 18.06 7.94 -21.46
C LYS A 146 18.91 6.66 -21.47
N HIS A 147 19.19 6.10 -20.30
CA HIS A 147 20.08 4.95 -20.13
C HIS A 147 19.35 3.61 -19.99
N ASN A 148 18.02 3.61 -20.11
CA ASN A 148 17.14 2.45 -19.91
C ASN A 148 17.40 1.72 -18.57
N ILE A 149 17.63 2.45 -17.48
CA ILE A 149 17.84 1.87 -16.16
C ILE A 149 16.49 1.68 -15.46
N ARG A 150 16.37 0.66 -14.62
CA ARG A 150 15.20 0.47 -13.76
C ARG A 150 15.10 1.62 -12.77
N ILE A 151 13.89 2.16 -12.58
CA ILE A 151 13.61 3.10 -11.49
C ILE A 151 12.93 2.32 -10.35
N SER A 152 13.33 2.57 -9.10
CA SER A 152 12.52 2.29 -7.92
C SER A 152 12.02 3.60 -7.33
N ILE A 153 10.71 3.70 -7.08
CA ILE A 153 10.11 4.93 -6.53
C ILE A 153 9.84 4.67 -5.07
N ARG A 154 10.54 5.39 -4.20
CA ARG A 154 10.41 5.23 -2.75
C ARG A 154 9.83 6.50 -2.14
N ASN A 155 8.78 6.33 -1.34
CA ASN A 155 8.39 7.31 -0.34
C ASN A 155 9.02 6.91 1.00
N THR A 156 8.36 6.04 1.75
CA THR A 156 8.79 5.64 3.11
C THR A 156 9.43 4.25 3.15
N GLY A 157 9.02 3.34 2.26
CA GLY A 157 9.45 1.93 2.28
C GLY A 157 8.46 0.98 2.96
N HIS A 158 7.23 1.45 3.25
CA HIS A 158 6.11 0.70 3.84
C HIS A 158 5.53 -0.43 2.96
N ASP A 159 5.94 -0.55 1.70
CA ASP A 159 5.20 -1.34 0.72
C ASP A 159 5.24 -2.86 0.98
N PHE A 160 4.08 -3.45 1.27
CA PHE A 160 3.93 -4.88 1.53
C PHE A 160 4.09 -5.78 0.29
N LEU A 161 4.26 -5.21 -0.90
CA LEU A 161 4.42 -5.91 -2.18
C LEU A 161 5.83 -5.71 -2.79
N GLY A 162 6.72 -5.00 -2.09
CA GLY A 162 8.08 -4.71 -2.55
C GLY A 162 8.19 -3.67 -3.67
N ARG A 163 7.12 -2.91 -3.95
CA ARG A 163 7.04 -1.97 -5.09
C ARG A 163 7.96 -0.75 -4.95
N SER A 164 8.46 -0.47 -3.76
CA SER A 164 9.38 0.65 -3.48
C SER A 164 10.87 0.30 -3.48
N ALA A 165 11.21 -0.95 -3.78
CA ALA A 165 12.58 -1.43 -3.91
C ALA A 165 12.82 -2.02 -5.31
N GLY A 166 14.08 -2.28 -5.65
CA GLY A 166 14.38 -2.88 -6.94
C GLY A 166 15.86 -3.10 -7.18
N ARG A 167 16.20 -4.36 -7.46
CA ARG A 167 17.51 -4.76 -7.96
C ARG A 167 17.95 -3.89 -9.13
N ASN A 168 19.24 -3.52 -9.14
CA ASN A 168 19.90 -2.81 -10.24
C ASN A 168 19.16 -1.52 -10.67
N SER A 169 18.56 -0.83 -9.71
CA SER A 169 17.76 0.37 -9.98
C SER A 169 18.42 1.66 -9.50
N LEU A 170 17.98 2.76 -10.11
CA LEU A 170 18.10 4.11 -9.57
C LEU A 170 16.85 4.38 -8.71
N GLN A 171 17.03 4.57 -7.42
CA GLN A 171 15.97 4.98 -6.51
C GLN A 171 15.71 6.48 -6.63
N ILE A 172 14.45 6.85 -6.74
CA ILE A 172 13.97 8.22 -6.53
C ILE A 172 13.30 8.25 -5.16
N TRP A 173 13.97 8.85 -4.18
CA TRP A 173 13.49 8.89 -2.80
C TRP A 173 12.79 10.21 -2.49
N THR A 174 11.46 10.15 -2.53
CA THR A 174 10.54 11.28 -2.35
C THR A 174 10.25 11.62 -0.88
N GLY A 175 10.63 10.75 0.06
CA GLY A 175 10.33 10.90 1.50
C GLY A 175 10.88 12.17 2.16
N ASN A 176 11.80 12.88 1.49
CA ASN A 176 12.42 14.11 1.98
C ASN A 176 11.73 15.38 1.45
N MET A 177 10.77 15.25 0.54
CA MET A 177 10.00 16.39 0.04
C MET A 177 8.92 16.77 1.05
N LYS A 178 9.26 17.66 1.97
CA LYS A 178 8.37 18.16 3.03
C LYS A 178 7.70 19.47 2.61
N GLY A 179 6.51 19.75 3.15
CA GLY A 179 5.74 20.96 2.87
C GLY A 179 4.25 20.67 2.96
N ILE A 180 3.53 21.53 3.69
CA ILE A 180 2.10 21.42 3.96
C ILE A 180 1.50 22.83 3.86
N ASP A 181 0.75 23.08 2.80
CA ASP A 181 0.17 24.38 2.47
C ASP A 181 -1.36 24.30 2.48
N PHE A 182 -2.01 25.10 3.32
CA PHE A 182 -3.46 25.11 3.44
C PHE A 182 -4.08 26.25 2.64
N SER A 183 -5.30 26.03 2.15
CA SER A 183 -6.09 27.04 1.45
C SER A 183 -7.57 26.89 1.78
N ASP A 184 -8.23 27.99 2.13
CA ASP A 184 -9.67 28.03 2.38
C ASP A 184 -10.51 28.33 1.13
N ASN A 185 -9.84 28.56 -0.01
CA ASN A 185 -10.48 28.92 -1.27
C ASN A 185 -9.68 28.32 -2.44
N TRP A 186 -9.31 27.06 -2.32
CA TRP A 186 -8.50 26.37 -3.32
C TRP A 186 -9.28 26.21 -4.63
N LYS A 187 -8.60 26.40 -5.75
CA LYS A 187 -9.14 26.22 -7.10
C LYS A 187 -8.20 25.38 -7.94
N GLY A 188 -8.74 24.39 -8.63
CA GLY A 188 -7.97 23.48 -9.47
C GLY A 188 -7.28 24.20 -10.62
N LYS A 189 -6.01 23.85 -10.87
CA LYS A 189 -5.25 24.43 -11.98
C LYS A 189 -5.94 24.09 -13.30
N GLY A 190 -6.07 25.07 -14.20
CA GLY A 190 -6.72 24.88 -15.50
C GLY A 190 -8.24 24.69 -15.45
N CYS A 191 -8.87 24.62 -14.28
CA CYS A 191 -10.33 24.70 -14.16
C CYS A 191 -10.78 26.13 -14.46
N ARG A 192 -11.81 26.29 -15.28
CA ARG A 192 -12.40 27.61 -15.54
C ARG A 192 -13.19 28.04 -14.30
N PRO A 193 -12.84 29.15 -13.63
CA PRO A 193 -13.61 29.60 -12.49
C PRO A 193 -14.97 30.11 -12.96
N SER A 194 -16.07 29.56 -12.44
CA SER A 194 -17.36 30.24 -12.51
C SER A 194 -17.36 31.39 -11.50
N LYS A 195 -18.06 32.49 -11.80
CA LYS A 195 -18.23 33.62 -10.86
C LYS A 195 -18.94 33.21 -9.55
N ALA A 196 -19.57 32.03 -9.52
CA ALA A 196 -20.26 31.46 -8.36
C ALA A 196 -19.42 30.40 -7.60
N ASP A 197 -18.23 30.02 -8.09
CA ASP A 197 -17.44 28.95 -7.48
C ASP A 197 -16.70 29.47 -6.22
N LYS A 198 -17.28 29.16 -5.06
CA LYS A 198 -16.53 29.11 -3.81
C LYS A 198 -15.46 28.02 -3.95
N GLY A 199 -14.21 28.35 -3.68
CA GLY A 199 -13.13 27.38 -3.66
C GLY A 199 -13.31 26.37 -2.53
N GLU A 200 -12.52 25.30 -2.59
CA GLU A 200 -12.54 24.22 -1.61
C GLU A 200 -11.61 24.54 -0.44
N HIS A 201 -11.97 24.10 0.77
CA HIS A 201 -10.98 24.02 1.85
C HIS A 201 -10.07 22.83 1.56
N ALA A 202 -8.78 23.08 1.43
CA ALA A 202 -7.83 22.09 0.99
C ALA A 202 -6.48 22.20 1.71
N VAL A 203 -5.73 21.12 1.65
CA VAL A 203 -4.32 21.06 2.03
C VAL A 203 -3.53 20.46 0.88
N THR A 204 -2.51 21.17 0.41
CA THR A 204 -1.52 20.68 -0.54
C THR A 204 -0.30 20.19 0.23
N ILE A 205 0.06 18.93 0.02
CA ILE A 205 1.21 18.30 0.65
C ILE A 205 2.25 17.92 -0.40
N ASN A 206 3.52 18.09 -0.06
CA ASN A 206 4.62 17.53 -0.85
C ASN A 206 4.72 16.01 -0.63
N ALA A 207 5.30 15.29 -1.60
CA ALA A 207 5.28 13.83 -1.69
C ALA A 207 5.76 13.09 -0.42
N GLY A 208 6.71 13.68 0.30
CA GLY A 208 7.36 13.07 1.46
C GLY A 208 6.66 13.27 2.79
N VAL A 209 5.53 13.98 2.83
CA VAL A 209 4.74 14.15 4.07
C VAL A 209 4.18 12.81 4.54
N GLN A 210 4.47 12.45 5.78
CA GLN A 210 3.98 11.26 6.47
C GLN A 210 2.69 11.56 7.24
N LEU A 211 1.96 10.53 7.65
CA LEU A 211 0.65 10.70 8.27
C LEU A 211 0.72 11.48 9.59
N HIS A 212 1.69 11.18 10.45
CA HIS A 212 1.83 11.88 11.74
C HIS A 212 2.08 13.39 11.57
N GLU A 213 2.92 13.79 10.59
CA GLU A 213 3.19 15.19 10.25
C GLU A 213 1.89 15.90 9.81
N LEU A 214 1.06 15.22 9.02
CA LEU A 214 -0.19 15.77 8.51
C LEU A 214 -1.27 15.82 9.59
N TYR A 215 -1.38 14.81 10.47
CA TYR A 215 -2.27 14.85 11.63
C TYR A 215 -1.97 16.05 12.52
N SER A 216 -0.70 16.27 12.87
CA SER A 216 -0.27 17.41 13.69
C SER A 216 -0.64 18.75 13.03
N ALA A 217 -0.37 18.91 11.73
CA ALA A 217 -0.68 20.14 11.00
C ALA A 217 -2.19 20.41 10.87
N LEU A 218 -2.99 19.36 10.70
CA LEU A 218 -4.46 19.43 10.62
C LEU A 218 -5.09 19.81 11.97
N ALA A 219 -4.67 19.15 13.05
CA ALA A 219 -5.16 19.38 14.41
C ALA A 219 -4.95 20.85 14.84
N GLN A 220 -3.79 21.43 14.53
CA GLN A 220 -3.47 22.84 14.83
C GLN A 220 -4.41 23.85 14.14
N ARG A 221 -5.15 23.43 13.11
CA ARG A 221 -6.09 24.28 12.38
C ARG A 221 -7.56 23.93 12.61
N GLY A 222 -7.86 22.98 13.49
CA GLY A 222 -9.22 22.46 13.66
C GLY A 222 -9.78 21.88 12.35
N ARG A 223 -8.91 21.34 11.50
CA ARG A 223 -9.26 20.71 10.23
C ARG A 223 -8.95 19.23 10.29
N SER A 224 -9.56 18.45 9.42
CA SER A 224 -9.29 17.04 9.22
C SER A 224 -9.18 16.70 7.73
N ALA A 225 -8.56 15.57 7.40
CA ALA A 225 -8.51 15.00 6.06
C ALA A 225 -8.62 13.48 6.17
N VAL A 226 -9.10 12.80 5.12
CA VAL A 226 -9.14 11.34 5.12
C VAL A 226 -7.73 10.79 4.90
N ILE A 227 -7.11 10.32 5.98
CA ILE A 227 -5.78 9.71 5.99
C ILE A 227 -5.76 8.44 6.86
N GLY A 228 -4.70 7.66 6.75
CA GLY A 228 -4.58 6.33 7.37
C GLY A 228 -4.21 6.38 8.85
N PHE A 229 -4.03 5.21 9.47
CA PHE A 229 -3.77 5.12 10.91
C PHE A 229 -2.29 5.01 11.30
N SER A 230 -1.41 4.48 10.45
CA SER A 230 0.00 4.25 10.86
C SER A 230 0.87 5.52 10.82
N LYS A 231 1.71 5.73 11.85
CA LYS A 231 2.58 6.90 12.02
C LYS A 231 3.35 7.30 10.76
N THR A 232 4.17 6.37 10.25
CA THR A 232 5.23 6.65 9.27
C THR A 232 4.82 6.41 7.81
N VAL A 233 3.53 6.17 7.53
CA VAL A 233 3.05 6.00 6.15
C VAL A 233 3.12 7.32 5.39
N GLY A 234 3.57 7.29 4.13
CA GLY A 234 3.63 8.48 3.28
C GLY A 234 2.25 8.85 2.71
N ALA A 235 1.70 10.00 3.10
CA ALA A 235 0.34 10.45 2.76
C ALA A 235 0.13 10.59 1.24
N ALA A 236 1.13 11.15 0.54
CA ALA A 236 1.11 11.38 -0.91
C ALA A 236 1.73 10.22 -1.72
N GLY A 237 1.97 9.07 -1.09
CA GLY A 237 2.59 7.89 -1.70
C GLY A 237 1.60 6.82 -2.15
N GLY A 238 2.03 5.55 -2.05
CA GLY A 238 1.21 4.39 -2.39
C GLY A 238 -0.12 4.32 -1.63
N TYR A 239 -0.19 4.90 -0.42
CA TYR A 239 -1.41 4.98 0.39
C TYR A 239 -2.59 5.56 -0.39
N ILE A 240 -2.51 6.85 -0.77
CA ILE A 240 -3.62 7.51 -1.48
C ILE A 240 -3.80 6.94 -2.89
N HIS A 241 -2.72 6.55 -3.57
CA HIS A 241 -2.82 6.03 -4.94
C HIS A 241 -3.49 4.66 -5.03
N GLY A 242 -3.39 3.82 -4.00
CA GLY A 242 -4.05 2.51 -3.95
C GLY A 242 -5.49 2.56 -3.40
N GLY A 243 -5.92 3.71 -2.87
CA GLY A 243 -7.23 3.89 -2.27
C GLY A 243 -7.13 4.70 -0.98
N GLY A 244 -6.49 4.10 0.02
CA GLY A 244 -6.23 4.71 1.32
C GLY A 244 -7.47 4.69 2.22
N HIS A 245 -7.63 3.58 2.96
CA HIS A 245 -8.65 3.50 4.01
C HIS A 245 -8.17 4.23 5.27
N GLY A 246 -9.12 4.57 6.13
CA GLY A 246 -8.81 5.21 7.39
C GLY A 246 -10.04 5.65 8.17
N PRO A 247 -9.83 6.23 9.36
CA PRO A 247 -10.85 6.54 10.34
C PRO A 247 -12.00 7.43 9.88
N LEU A 248 -11.71 8.37 8.99
CA LEU A 248 -12.70 9.29 8.40
C LEU A 248 -13.33 8.75 7.12
N GLY A 249 -12.92 7.56 6.67
CA GLY A 249 -13.43 6.88 5.50
C GLY A 249 -14.96 6.79 5.48
N PRO A 250 -15.60 6.27 6.54
CA PRO A 250 -17.06 6.17 6.60
C PRO A 250 -17.80 7.51 6.51
N LEU A 251 -17.18 8.65 6.87
CA LEU A 251 -17.79 9.98 6.74
C LEU A 251 -17.59 10.62 5.38
N TYR A 252 -16.42 10.46 4.77
CA TYR A 252 -16.01 11.28 3.62
C TYR A 252 -15.52 10.48 2.41
N GLY A 253 -15.58 9.15 2.45
CA GLY A 253 -15.06 8.26 1.39
C GLY A 253 -13.58 7.94 1.58
N GLN A 254 -12.98 7.19 0.66
CA GLN A 254 -11.55 6.82 0.74
C GLN A 254 -10.64 8.05 0.60
N ALA A 255 -9.36 7.95 0.98
CA ALA A 255 -8.41 9.06 0.80
C ALA A 255 -8.32 9.49 -0.67
N SER A 256 -8.27 8.52 -1.59
CA SER A 256 -8.32 8.73 -3.04
C SER A 256 -9.60 9.45 -3.52
N ASP A 257 -10.74 9.26 -2.85
CA ASP A 257 -11.98 9.96 -3.17
C ASP A 257 -11.86 11.47 -2.89
N ASN A 258 -10.95 11.86 -1.99
CA ASN A 258 -10.76 13.23 -1.50
C ASN A 258 -9.58 13.97 -2.12
N ALA A 259 -8.85 13.34 -3.05
CA ALA A 259 -7.84 14.03 -3.84
C ALA A 259 -8.49 14.99 -4.84
N LEU A 260 -8.02 16.24 -4.84
CA LEU A 260 -8.48 17.32 -5.71
C LEU A 260 -7.54 17.53 -6.90
N GLU A 261 -6.22 17.39 -6.69
CA GLU A 261 -5.20 17.55 -7.74
C GLU A 261 -3.92 16.80 -7.37
N TYR A 262 -3.23 16.27 -8.38
CA TYR A 262 -1.87 15.74 -8.28
C TYR A 262 -0.91 16.54 -9.17
N GLU A 263 0.27 16.89 -8.66
CA GLU A 263 1.42 17.27 -9.49
C GLU A 263 2.28 16.03 -9.72
N VAL A 264 2.60 15.76 -10.99
CA VAL A 264 3.21 14.49 -11.40
C VAL A 264 4.34 14.72 -12.40
N VAL A 265 5.49 14.08 -12.17
CA VAL A 265 6.53 13.89 -13.19
C VAL A 265 6.22 12.63 -13.99
N THR A 266 5.94 12.81 -15.27
CA THR A 266 5.59 11.75 -16.22
C THR A 266 6.83 11.02 -16.75
N ALA A 267 6.66 9.90 -17.47
CA ALA A 267 7.77 9.07 -17.94
C ALA A 267 8.71 9.77 -18.94
N ASN A 268 8.27 10.88 -19.55
CA ASN A 268 9.10 11.71 -20.42
C ASN A 268 9.74 12.91 -19.68
N GLY A 269 9.60 12.99 -18.36
CA GLY A 269 10.16 14.05 -17.52
C GLY A 269 9.40 15.38 -17.56
N LYS A 270 8.15 15.41 -18.05
CA LYS A 270 7.27 16.58 -17.95
C LYS A 270 6.55 16.61 -16.61
N ILE A 271 6.42 17.81 -16.04
CA ILE A 271 5.60 18.09 -14.87
C ILE A 271 4.19 18.43 -15.37
N VAL A 272 3.19 17.70 -14.89
CA VAL A 272 1.78 17.93 -15.23
C VAL A 272 0.94 18.00 -13.96
N ALA A 273 -0.16 18.74 -14.04
CA ALA A 273 -1.19 18.70 -13.02
C ALA A 273 -2.36 17.83 -13.51
N ALA A 274 -2.81 16.90 -12.69
CA ALA A 274 -3.92 16.00 -13.00
C ALA A 274 -5.05 16.26 -11.99
N ASN A 275 -6.19 16.71 -12.50
CA ASN A 275 -7.38 17.05 -11.71
C ASN A 275 -8.66 16.82 -12.55
N ALA A 276 -9.81 17.29 -12.07
CA ALA A 276 -11.09 17.14 -12.75
C ALA A 276 -11.20 17.89 -14.11
N CYS A 277 -10.29 18.80 -14.42
CA CYS A 277 -10.36 19.69 -15.59
C CYS A 277 -9.22 19.49 -16.60
N GLN A 278 -8.10 18.89 -16.19
CA GLN A 278 -6.94 18.63 -17.04
C GLN A 278 -6.30 17.28 -16.72
N ASN A 279 -5.81 16.59 -17.75
CA ASN A 279 -5.21 15.26 -17.63
C ASN A 279 -6.12 14.30 -16.83
N THR A 280 -7.44 14.35 -17.12
CA THR A 280 -8.49 13.72 -16.32
C THR A 280 -8.39 12.19 -16.30
N ASP A 281 -7.81 11.60 -17.34
CA ASP A 281 -7.51 10.18 -17.42
C ASP A 281 -6.38 9.77 -16.46
N LEU A 282 -5.35 10.60 -16.33
CA LEU A 282 -4.29 10.42 -15.33
C LEU A 282 -4.82 10.65 -13.91
N PHE A 283 -5.64 11.68 -13.72
CA PHE A 283 -6.29 11.97 -12.44
C PHE A 283 -7.13 10.79 -11.95
N TRP A 284 -7.95 10.23 -12.85
CA TRP A 284 -8.73 9.03 -12.59
C TRP A 284 -7.84 7.86 -12.15
N ALA A 285 -6.75 7.59 -12.89
CA ALA A 285 -5.84 6.49 -12.60
C ALA A 285 -5.09 6.66 -11.27
N LEU A 286 -4.72 7.88 -10.89
CA LEU A 286 -4.02 8.15 -9.63
C LEU A 286 -4.93 8.02 -8.40
N ARG A 287 -6.25 7.97 -8.57
CA ARG A 287 -7.26 7.79 -7.52
C ARG A 287 -7.69 6.32 -7.43
N GLY A 288 -6.79 5.46 -6.98
CA GLY A 288 -7.06 4.03 -6.73
C GLY A 288 -6.39 3.05 -7.70
N GLY A 289 -5.70 3.53 -8.75
CA GLY A 289 -5.00 2.69 -9.72
C GLY A 289 -3.64 2.14 -9.25
N GLY A 290 -3.20 2.49 -8.04
CA GLY A 290 -1.92 2.07 -7.46
C GLY A 290 -0.78 3.07 -7.74
N GLY A 291 0.13 3.18 -6.77
CA GLY A 291 1.31 4.04 -6.86
C GLY A 291 2.41 3.45 -7.76
N GLY A 292 3.32 4.31 -8.22
CA GLY A 292 4.58 3.88 -8.85
C GLY A 292 4.49 3.42 -10.30
N THR A 293 3.35 3.59 -10.99
CA THR A 293 3.18 3.12 -12.39
C THR A 293 2.77 4.19 -13.40
N PHE A 294 2.04 5.24 -13.02
CA PHE A 294 1.58 6.26 -14.00
C PHE A 294 2.52 7.48 -14.11
N GLY A 295 3.34 7.70 -13.08
CA GLY A 295 4.20 8.85 -12.90
C GLY A 295 4.72 8.92 -11.47
N ILE A 296 5.59 9.88 -11.19
CA ILE A 296 6.07 10.18 -9.83
C ILE A 296 5.33 11.42 -9.33
N THR A 297 4.44 11.22 -8.37
CA THR A 297 3.73 12.31 -7.68
C THR A 297 4.71 13.13 -6.86
N THR A 298 4.70 14.44 -7.02
CA THR A 298 5.50 15.40 -6.25
C THR A 298 4.67 16.16 -5.23
N ARG A 299 3.38 16.37 -5.53
CA ARG A 299 2.41 17.03 -4.65
C ARG A 299 1.03 16.44 -4.81
N VAL A 300 0.26 16.45 -3.73
CA VAL A 300 -1.16 16.10 -3.70
C VAL A 300 -1.92 17.20 -3.00
N THR A 301 -3.04 17.64 -3.58
CA THR A 301 -4.02 18.48 -2.88
C THR A 301 -5.20 17.62 -2.44
N LEU A 302 -5.51 17.67 -1.15
CA LEU A 302 -6.60 16.96 -0.49
C LEU A 302 -7.67 17.93 -0.04
N ARG A 303 -8.94 17.54 -0.16
CA ARG A 303 -10.03 18.23 0.55
C ARG A 303 -9.82 18.10 2.06
N THR A 304 -10.10 19.16 2.79
CA THR A 304 -10.17 19.15 4.26
C THR A 304 -11.57 19.42 4.74
N PHE A 305 -11.87 18.97 5.94
CA PHE A 305 -13.15 19.13 6.62
C PHE A 305 -12.94 19.78 7.99
N PRO A 306 -13.98 20.33 8.63
CA PRO A 306 -13.92 20.61 10.07
C PRO A 306 -13.51 19.34 10.81
N ASP A 307 -12.64 19.47 11.81
CA ASP A 307 -12.28 18.34 12.67
C ASP A 307 -13.47 17.94 13.55
N PRO A 308 -13.99 16.70 13.45
CA PRO A 308 -15.14 16.30 14.24
C PRO A 308 -14.74 15.88 15.66
N ASP A 309 -15.69 16.01 16.59
CA ASP A 309 -15.68 15.24 17.83
C ASP A 309 -15.79 13.74 17.52
N VAL A 310 -15.24 12.91 18.40
CA VAL A 310 -15.22 11.46 18.22
C VAL A 310 -15.43 10.73 19.55
N VAL A 311 -16.22 9.66 19.52
CA VAL A 311 -16.16 8.65 20.58
C VAL A 311 -15.15 7.59 20.18
N PHE A 312 -14.06 7.52 20.94
CA PHE A 312 -13.08 6.45 20.87
C PHE A 312 -13.47 5.34 21.82
N TRP A 313 -13.35 4.10 21.39
CA TRP A 313 -13.54 2.98 22.27
C TRP A 313 -12.60 1.83 21.96
N ARG A 314 -12.23 1.10 23.01
CA ARG A 314 -11.38 -0.08 22.96
C ARG A 314 -12.03 -1.21 23.74
N SER A 315 -12.00 -2.40 23.15
CA SER A 315 -12.42 -3.64 23.80
C SER A 315 -11.28 -4.65 23.76
N ASN A 316 -10.98 -5.29 24.89
CA ASN A 316 -10.09 -6.45 24.94
C ASN A 316 -10.87 -7.64 25.50
N PHE A 317 -10.87 -8.75 24.77
CA PHE A 317 -11.50 -9.99 25.19
C PHE A 317 -10.45 -11.09 25.28
N SER A 318 -10.56 -11.92 26.31
CA SER A 318 -9.77 -13.14 26.47
C SER A 318 -10.72 -14.32 26.62
N MET A 319 -10.57 -15.35 25.80
CA MET A 319 -11.42 -16.54 25.79
C MET A 319 -10.58 -17.79 26.05
N PRO A 320 -11.10 -18.83 26.70
CA PRO A 320 -10.49 -20.15 26.65
C PRO A 320 -10.29 -20.60 25.19
N THR A 321 -9.19 -21.29 24.89
CA THR A 321 -8.96 -21.86 23.55
C THR A 321 -9.97 -22.97 23.24
N GLU A 322 -10.49 -23.66 24.26
CA GLU A 322 -11.64 -24.55 24.16
C GLU A 322 -12.90 -23.74 23.80
N GLY A 323 -13.45 -23.97 22.61
CA GLY A 323 -14.53 -23.15 22.02
C GLY A 323 -14.04 -22.06 21.06
N GLY A 324 -12.81 -21.58 21.23
CA GLY A 324 -12.08 -20.71 20.30
C GLY A 324 -12.60 -19.26 20.23
N ILE A 325 -11.84 -18.41 19.53
CA ILE A 325 -12.16 -16.97 19.37
C ILE A 325 -13.19 -16.68 18.28
N TRP A 326 -13.42 -17.63 17.37
CA TRP A 326 -14.21 -17.42 16.17
C TRP A 326 -15.68 -17.06 16.40
N PRO A 327 -16.39 -17.61 17.42
CA PRO A 327 -17.76 -17.20 17.70
C PRO A 327 -17.91 -15.72 18.07
N ILE A 328 -17.02 -15.16 18.90
CA ILE A 328 -17.08 -13.73 19.25
C ILE A 328 -16.66 -12.85 18.06
N VAL A 329 -15.75 -13.33 17.20
CA VAL A 329 -15.42 -12.65 15.93
C VAL A 329 -16.61 -12.64 14.98
N ASP A 330 -17.36 -13.74 14.85
CA ASP A 330 -18.59 -13.79 14.04
C ASP A 330 -19.66 -12.84 14.58
N LEU A 331 -19.84 -12.82 15.91
CA LEU A 331 -20.74 -11.88 16.56
C LEU A 331 -20.33 -10.44 16.27
N TYR A 332 -19.04 -10.11 16.35
CA TYR A 332 -18.54 -8.79 16.00
C TYR A 332 -18.73 -8.45 14.51
N HIS A 333 -18.50 -9.40 13.60
CA HIS A 333 -18.77 -9.23 12.17
C HIS A 333 -20.25 -8.96 11.88
N SER A 334 -21.16 -9.51 12.67
CA SER A 334 -22.61 -9.20 12.57
C SER A 334 -22.94 -7.74 12.86
N LEU A 335 -22.07 -7.03 13.59
CA LEU A 335 -22.23 -5.62 13.94
C LEU A 335 -21.68 -4.67 12.86
N ALA A 336 -20.86 -5.15 11.93
CA ALA A 336 -20.22 -4.33 10.89
C ALA A 336 -21.20 -3.49 10.05
N PRO A 337 -22.37 -4.00 9.62
CA PRO A 337 -23.35 -3.16 8.92
C PRO A 337 -23.86 -1.99 9.77
N LYS A 338 -24.15 -2.22 11.05
CA LYS A 338 -24.61 -1.17 11.98
C LYS A 338 -23.51 -0.15 12.31
N MET A 339 -22.26 -0.61 12.46
CA MET A 339 -21.10 0.28 12.59
C MET A 339 -21.00 1.22 11.38
N SER A 340 -21.30 0.72 10.19
CA SER A 340 -21.30 1.53 8.99
C SER A 340 -22.37 2.64 9.00
N ASP A 341 -23.57 2.36 9.50
CA ASP A 341 -24.64 3.37 9.66
C ASP A 341 -24.24 4.49 10.63
N LEU A 342 -23.45 4.15 11.65
CA LEU A 342 -22.87 5.06 12.62
C LEU A 342 -21.63 5.80 12.11
N ALA A 343 -21.19 5.52 10.87
CA ALA A 343 -19.93 5.97 10.32
C ALA A 343 -18.70 5.57 11.16
N THR A 344 -18.79 4.47 11.90
CA THR A 344 -17.71 3.95 12.73
C THR A 344 -16.63 3.31 11.86
N TYR A 345 -15.40 3.75 12.05
CA TYR A 345 -14.22 3.00 11.63
C TYR A 345 -13.75 2.13 12.79
N SER A 346 -13.40 0.89 12.51
CA SER A 346 -12.95 -0.06 13.52
C SER A 346 -11.85 -0.96 12.97
N LEU A 347 -10.91 -1.33 13.82
CA LEU A 347 -9.92 -2.37 13.56
C LEU A 347 -9.96 -3.40 14.68
N TYR A 348 -9.70 -4.66 14.34
CA TYR A 348 -9.55 -5.72 15.32
C TYR A 348 -8.35 -6.61 15.04
N PHE A 349 -7.84 -7.20 16.11
CA PHE A 349 -6.79 -8.21 16.12
C PHE A 349 -7.33 -9.44 16.84
N ALA A 350 -7.50 -10.55 16.11
CA ALA A 350 -7.93 -11.83 16.67
C ALA A 350 -6.75 -12.80 16.73
N LEU A 351 -6.34 -13.17 17.93
CA LEU A 351 -5.26 -14.12 18.20
C LEU A 351 -5.91 -15.43 18.67
N PRO A 352 -5.91 -16.50 17.85
CA PRO A 352 -6.51 -17.76 18.27
C PRO A 352 -5.83 -18.39 19.48
N THR A 353 -4.52 -18.14 19.65
CA THR A 353 -3.76 -18.64 20.79
C THR A 353 -2.68 -17.65 21.17
N LEU A 354 -2.69 -17.18 22.41
CA LEU A 354 -1.60 -16.42 23.00
C LEU A 354 -0.43 -17.36 23.33
N PRO A 355 0.82 -16.99 22.96
CA PRO A 355 2.00 -17.83 23.16
C PRO A 355 2.13 -18.36 24.60
N GLY A 356 2.30 -19.67 24.75
CA GLY A 356 2.50 -20.32 26.05
C GLY A 356 1.25 -20.41 26.94
N THR A 357 0.05 -20.15 26.40
CA THR A 357 -1.20 -20.18 27.17
C THR A 357 -2.32 -20.95 26.45
N ASN A 358 -3.40 -21.25 27.18
CA ASN A 358 -4.66 -21.78 26.64
C ASN A 358 -5.72 -20.68 26.48
N THR A 359 -5.28 -19.47 26.09
CA THR A 359 -6.14 -18.30 25.97
C THR A 359 -6.07 -17.76 24.55
N SER A 360 -7.22 -17.48 23.95
CA SER A 360 -7.37 -16.67 22.75
C SER A 360 -7.64 -15.21 23.12
N ALA A 361 -7.30 -14.27 22.24
CA ALA A 361 -7.56 -12.85 22.46
C ALA A 361 -8.25 -12.18 21.26
N LEU A 362 -9.12 -11.20 21.53
CA LEU A 362 -9.67 -10.28 20.54
C LEU A 362 -9.52 -8.85 21.07
N SER A 363 -8.72 -8.04 20.38
CA SER A 363 -8.59 -6.60 20.64
C SER A 363 -9.33 -5.83 19.56
N ILE A 364 -10.12 -4.83 19.93
CA ILE A 364 -10.89 -4.00 19.03
C ILE A 364 -10.65 -2.53 19.37
N ILE A 365 -10.34 -1.72 18.37
CA ILE A 365 -10.10 -0.28 18.49
C ILE A 365 -10.97 0.42 17.47
N SER A 366 -11.68 1.46 17.90
CA SER A 366 -12.68 2.08 17.04
C SER A 366 -12.92 3.54 17.31
N PHE A 367 -13.47 4.17 16.29
CA PHE A 367 -13.70 5.59 16.22
C PHE A 367 -15.06 5.80 15.61
N THR A 368 -15.98 6.37 16.37
CA THR A 368 -17.32 6.71 15.91
C THR A 368 -17.40 8.23 15.79
N PRO A 369 -17.09 8.79 14.60
CA PRO A 369 -17.17 10.21 14.33
C PRO A 369 -18.63 10.61 14.04
N LYS A 370 -19.27 11.15 15.07
CA LYS A 370 -20.58 11.78 15.16
C LYS A 370 -20.75 12.05 16.65
N GLN A 371 -21.47 13.10 17.03
CA GLN A 371 -21.77 13.46 18.42
C GLN A 371 -22.63 12.39 19.14
N GLU A 372 -22.17 11.16 19.14
CA GLU A 372 -22.72 10.03 19.84
C GLU A 372 -22.24 10.09 21.29
N SER A 373 -23.03 9.54 22.20
CA SER A 373 -22.62 9.44 23.59
C SER A 373 -21.80 8.17 23.80
N THR A 374 -20.88 8.23 24.78
CA THR A 374 -20.21 7.03 25.31
C THR A 374 -21.23 5.97 25.68
N ALA A 375 -22.30 6.33 26.41
CA ALA A 375 -23.38 5.41 26.79
C ALA A 375 -24.00 4.63 25.62
N LYS A 376 -24.17 5.25 24.45
CA LYS A 376 -24.68 4.55 23.26
C LYS A 376 -23.67 3.56 22.71
N MET A 377 -22.39 3.92 22.69
CA MET A 377 -21.33 3.01 22.27
C MET A 377 -21.15 1.87 23.27
N ASP A 378 -21.24 2.14 24.57
CA ASP A 378 -21.17 1.12 25.62
C ASP A 378 -22.29 0.08 25.43
N ALA A 379 -23.52 0.53 25.20
CA ALA A 379 -24.65 -0.34 24.89
C ALA A 379 -24.46 -1.14 23.59
N PHE A 380 -23.80 -0.58 22.57
CA PHE A 380 -23.51 -1.26 21.31
C PHE A 380 -22.54 -2.45 21.50
N HIS A 381 -21.60 -2.35 22.44
CA HIS A 381 -20.60 -3.39 22.73
C HIS A 381 -21.07 -4.44 23.72
N GLN A 382 -22.10 -4.12 24.51
CA GLN A 382 -22.59 -4.99 25.56
C GLN A 382 -22.82 -6.45 25.12
N PRO A 383 -23.37 -6.74 23.92
CA PRO A 383 -23.52 -8.13 23.46
C PRO A 383 -22.21 -8.93 23.38
N LEU A 384 -21.08 -8.29 23.05
CA LEU A 384 -19.76 -8.94 23.01
C LEU A 384 -19.24 -9.20 24.43
N VAL A 385 -19.43 -8.24 25.34
CA VAL A 385 -19.06 -8.35 26.75
C VAL A 385 -19.85 -9.48 27.42
N ASP A 386 -21.16 -9.52 27.19
CA ASP A 386 -22.04 -10.57 27.71
C ASP A 386 -21.64 -11.93 27.16
N TYR A 387 -21.42 -12.02 25.84
CA TYR A 387 -20.96 -13.25 25.20
C TYR A 387 -19.67 -13.77 25.84
N ALA A 388 -18.65 -12.92 26.00
CA ALA A 388 -17.38 -13.33 26.58
C ALA A 388 -17.56 -13.86 28.01
N ARG A 389 -18.25 -13.10 28.88
CA ARG A 389 -18.46 -13.48 30.29
C ARG A 389 -19.29 -14.74 30.45
N SER A 390 -20.35 -14.90 29.66
CA SER A 390 -21.21 -16.10 29.69
C SER A 390 -20.51 -17.37 29.19
N ASN A 391 -19.42 -17.23 28.44
CA ASN A 391 -18.63 -18.35 27.91
C ASN A 391 -17.27 -18.49 28.63
N GLY A 392 -17.18 -18.06 29.90
CA GLY A 392 -15.99 -18.25 30.73
C GLY A 392 -14.78 -17.38 30.34
N GLY A 393 -15.00 -16.38 29.49
CA GLY A 393 -13.99 -15.40 29.09
C GLY A 393 -13.98 -14.15 29.96
N TYR A 394 -12.97 -13.33 29.73
CA TYR A 394 -12.82 -11.99 30.30
C TYR A 394 -13.09 -10.92 29.23
N ALA A 395 -13.66 -9.80 29.66
CA ALA A 395 -13.95 -8.66 28.81
C ALA A 395 -13.61 -7.37 29.56
N GLU A 396 -12.76 -6.56 28.93
CA GLU A 396 -12.46 -5.18 29.29
C GLU A 396 -12.95 -4.26 28.18
N PHE A 397 -13.62 -3.18 28.55
CA PHE A 397 -14.13 -2.20 27.61
C PHE A 397 -14.03 -0.80 28.22
N ALA A 398 -13.61 0.16 27.39
CA ALA A 398 -13.60 1.57 27.74
C ALA A 398 -13.97 2.43 26.53
N SER A 399 -14.71 3.50 26.77
CA SER A 399 -15.01 4.53 25.79
C SER A 399 -14.74 5.93 26.36
N ILE A 400 -14.28 6.84 25.50
CA ILE A 400 -14.05 8.24 25.83
C ILE A 400 -14.59 9.14 24.72
N HIS A 401 -15.04 10.32 25.10
CA HIS A 401 -15.33 11.40 24.16
C HIS A 401 -14.07 12.26 24.00
N ALA A 402 -13.65 12.50 22.75
CA ALA A 402 -12.56 13.42 22.43
C ALA A 402 -13.09 14.57 21.54
N PRO A 403 -12.77 15.84 21.85
CA PRO A 403 -13.26 17.01 21.10
C PRO A 403 -12.51 17.26 19.79
N SER A 404 -11.52 16.43 19.47
CA SER A 404 -10.75 16.53 18.24
C SER A 404 -10.30 15.13 17.85
N MET A 405 -10.78 14.69 16.70
CA MET A 405 -10.34 13.44 16.12
C MET A 405 -8.86 13.54 15.76
N MET A 406 -8.41 14.59 15.06
CA MET A 406 -7.01 14.67 14.64
C MET A 406 -6.02 14.68 15.81
N ALA A 407 -6.32 15.37 16.92
CA ALA A 407 -5.46 15.38 18.10
C ALA A 407 -5.42 14.02 18.81
N LEU A 408 -6.56 13.36 18.97
CA LEU A 408 -6.61 11.99 19.52
C LEU A 408 -5.78 11.04 18.63
N PHE A 409 -5.99 11.09 17.32
CA PHE A 409 -5.24 10.26 16.39
C PHE A 409 -3.75 10.50 16.47
N TYR A 410 -3.31 11.77 16.44
CA TYR A 410 -1.91 12.12 16.62
C TYR A 410 -1.33 11.49 17.90
N SER A 411 -2.05 11.55 19.02
CA SER A 411 -1.58 10.95 20.27
C SER A 411 -1.45 9.43 20.22
N LEU A 412 -2.36 8.74 19.53
CA LEU A 412 -2.34 7.28 19.39
C LEU A 412 -1.23 6.81 18.43
N VAL A 413 -0.95 7.58 17.38
CA VAL A 413 0.04 7.20 16.36
C VAL A 413 1.46 7.60 16.75
N GLU A 414 1.66 8.59 17.62
CA GLU A 414 3.00 8.90 18.12
C GLU A 414 3.50 7.83 19.10
N ASP A 415 2.60 7.15 19.82
CA ASP A 415 2.89 6.00 20.68
C ASP A 415 2.91 4.66 19.90
N ASP A 416 2.66 4.71 18.58
CA ASP A 416 2.58 3.54 17.72
C ASP A 416 3.96 2.87 17.57
N SER A 417 4.12 1.76 18.28
CA SER A 417 5.22 0.80 18.17
C SER A 417 4.83 -0.44 17.34
N VAL A 418 3.72 -0.41 16.61
CA VAL A 418 2.90 -1.60 16.24
C VAL A 418 3.44 -2.40 15.05
N SER A 419 4.68 -2.23 14.61
CA SER A 419 5.31 -3.26 13.78
C SER A 419 6.76 -3.42 14.14
N ASP A 420 7.16 -4.64 14.48
CA ASP A 420 8.55 -5.06 14.43
C ASP A 420 8.97 -5.11 12.95
N PRO A 421 9.74 -4.13 12.45
CA PRO A 421 10.11 -4.05 11.05
C PRO A 421 11.30 -4.97 10.74
N THR A 422 11.61 -5.93 11.62
CA THR A 422 12.56 -7.02 11.37
C THR A 422 11.87 -8.28 10.84
N VAL A 423 10.53 -8.30 10.80
CA VAL A 423 9.74 -9.45 10.37
C VAL A 423 9.45 -9.37 8.87
N ALA A 424 9.69 -10.48 8.17
CA ALA A 424 9.33 -10.67 6.78
C ALA A 424 7.94 -11.33 6.65
N GLY A 425 7.26 -11.23 5.52
CA GLY A 425 5.94 -11.86 5.39
C GLY A 425 5.11 -11.45 4.19
N SER A 426 3.86 -11.88 4.22
CA SER A 426 2.82 -11.52 3.25
C SER A 426 1.52 -11.19 3.99
N LEU A 427 0.71 -10.29 3.43
CA LEU A 427 -0.59 -9.91 3.96
C LEU A 427 -1.75 -10.30 3.04
N PRO A 428 -1.99 -11.59 2.76
CA PRO A 428 -3.17 -12.00 2.00
C PRO A 428 -4.44 -11.43 2.62
N SER A 429 -5.28 -10.83 1.77
CA SER A 429 -6.46 -10.14 2.23
C SER A 429 -7.64 -10.27 1.29
N ARG A 430 -8.84 -10.03 1.82
CA ARG A 430 -10.09 -9.96 1.03
C ARG A 430 -10.98 -8.85 1.53
N LEU A 431 -11.70 -8.23 0.59
CA LEU A 431 -12.86 -7.41 0.90
C LEU A 431 -14.06 -8.33 1.07
N VAL A 432 -14.91 -8.06 2.07
CA VAL A 432 -16.15 -8.82 2.31
C VAL A 432 -17.32 -7.83 2.33
N SER A 433 -18.39 -8.16 1.62
CA SER A 433 -19.51 -7.26 1.39
C SER A 433 -20.41 -7.12 2.61
N ALA A 434 -21.08 -5.97 2.74
CA ALA A 434 -22.10 -5.77 3.76
C ALA A 434 -23.24 -6.80 3.65
N ALA A 435 -23.60 -7.18 2.42
CA ALA A 435 -24.63 -8.18 2.16
C ALA A 435 -24.24 -9.57 2.71
N TYR A 436 -22.98 -9.97 2.54
CA TYR A 436 -22.46 -11.24 3.04
C TYR A 436 -22.47 -11.31 4.57
N LEU A 437 -22.05 -10.22 5.24
CA LEU A 437 -22.03 -10.15 6.71
C LEU A 437 -23.43 -10.04 7.33
N SER A 438 -24.37 -9.41 6.63
CA SER A 438 -25.75 -9.27 7.12
C SER A 438 -26.54 -10.56 7.08
N ASN A 439 -26.10 -11.55 6.29
CA ASN A 439 -26.80 -12.81 6.13
C ASN A 439 -26.27 -13.87 7.12
N PRO A 440 -27.06 -14.32 8.11
CA PRO A 440 -26.64 -15.30 9.10
C PRO A 440 -26.37 -16.69 8.51
N ALA A 441 -26.83 -16.99 7.29
CA ALA A 441 -26.53 -18.25 6.60
C ALA A 441 -25.14 -18.25 5.94
N THR A 442 -24.59 -17.08 5.60
CA THR A 442 -23.29 -16.96 4.91
C THR A 442 -22.18 -16.45 5.82
N ARG A 443 -22.46 -15.48 6.70
CA ARG A 443 -21.47 -14.85 7.60
C ARG A 443 -20.61 -15.88 8.37
N PRO A 444 -21.16 -16.94 8.98
CA PRO A 444 -20.34 -17.90 9.73
C PRO A 444 -19.28 -18.63 8.88
N ASN A 445 -19.47 -18.71 7.56
CA ASN A 445 -18.49 -19.31 6.66
C ASN A 445 -17.20 -18.47 6.57
N LEU A 446 -17.26 -17.15 6.87
CA LEU A 446 -16.06 -16.30 6.92
C LEU A 446 -15.13 -16.73 8.05
N VAL A 447 -15.64 -16.80 9.29
CA VAL A 447 -14.81 -17.20 10.43
C VAL A 447 -14.37 -18.65 10.33
N LYS A 448 -15.17 -19.52 9.69
CA LYS A 448 -14.80 -20.91 9.36
C LYS A 448 -13.65 -20.99 8.35
N ALA A 449 -13.64 -20.12 7.34
CA ALA A 449 -12.53 -20.05 6.39
C ALA A 449 -11.26 -19.52 7.08
N LEU A 450 -11.40 -18.46 7.90
CA LEU A 450 -10.29 -17.90 8.68
C LEU A 450 -9.70 -18.93 9.67
N SER A 451 -10.54 -19.73 10.35
CA SER A 451 -10.09 -20.73 11.31
C SER A 451 -9.23 -21.85 10.73
N LYS A 452 -9.25 -22.03 9.41
CA LYS A 452 -8.46 -23.05 8.69
C LYS A 452 -7.09 -22.54 8.25
N ILE A 453 -6.90 -21.22 8.22
CA ILE A 453 -5.62 -20.62 7.90
C ILE A 453 -4.71 -20.81 9.12
N LYS A 454 -3.45 -21.13 8.89
CA LYS A 454 -2.46 -21.24 9.96
C LYS A 454 -1.63 -19.97 9.96
N ILE A 455 -1.65 -19.27 11.10
CA ILE A 455 -0.78 -18.14 11.38
C ILE A 455 0.20 -18.54 12.49
N ARG A 456 1.32 -17.82 12.64
CA ARG A 456 2.30 -18.15 13.68
C ARG A 456 1.73 -17.90 15.08
N PRO A 457 2.16 -18.65 16.10
CA PRO A 457 1.82 -18.32 17.48
C PRO A 457 2.19 -16.87 17.81
N GLY A 458 1.24 -16.12 18.39
CA GLY A 458 1.42 -14.70 18.69
C GLY A 458 1.07 -13.74 17.54
N GLU A 459 0.83 -14.23 16.33
CA GLU A 459 0.24 -13.41 15.27
C GLU A 459 -1.27 -13.26 15.46
N ALA A 460 -1.81 -12.21 14.83
CA ALA A 460 -3.24 -11.93 14.80
C ALA A 460 -3.79 -11.96 13.38
N TYR A 461 -5.02 -12.44 13.24
CA TYR A 461 -5.86 -12.05 12.12
C TYR A 461 -6.27 -10.59 12.32
N LEU A 462 -6.21 -9.81 11.25
CA LEU A 462 -6.64 -8.43 11.27
C LEU A 462 -7.95 -8.30 10.51
N GLY A 463 -8.79 -7.39 10.96
CA GLY A 463 -9.85 -6.90 10.10
C GLY A 463 -10.18 -5.46 10.40
N HIS A 464 -10.61 -4.78 9.36
CA HIS A 464 -10.91 -3.37 9.39
C HIS A 464 -12.33 -3.16 8.87
N VAL A 465 -13.16 -2.44 9.63
CA VAL A 465 -14.44 -1.88 9.17
C VAL A 465 -14.12 -0.60 8.40
N VAL A 466 -13.92 -0.74 7.09
CA VAL A 466 -13.26 0.28 6.24
C VAL A 466 -14.19 0.95 5.24
N SER A 467 -15.46 0.56 5.21
CA SER A 467 -16.37 0.97 4.15
C SER A 467 -17.83 1.10 4.63
N GLY A 468 -18.75 1.11 3.67
CA GLY A 468 -20.08 1.68 3.78
C GLY A 468 -20.05 3.18 4.04
N GLY A 469 -21.08 3.75 4.69
CA GLY A 469 -21.22 5.20 4.85
C GLY A 469 -21.00 5.97 3.53
N ALA A 470 -20.13 6.99 3.55
CA ALA A 470 -19.75 7.74 2.36
C ALA A 470 -18.96 6.92 1.31
N VAL A 471 -18.18 5.91 1.72
CA VAL A 471 -17.47 5.03 0.76
C VAL A 471 -18.44 4.32 -0.17
N ALA A 472 -19.54 3.79 0.37
CA ALA A 472 -20.60 3.16 -0.43
C ALA A 472 -21.42 4.17 -1.23
N LYS A 473 -21.74 5.34 -0.65
CA LYS A 473 -22.48 6.42 -1.35
C LYS A 473 -21.71 6.98 -2.55
N ASN A 474 -20.38 6.90 -2.54
CA ASN A 474 -19.50 7.28 -3.64
C ASN A 474 -19.48 6.28 -4.81
N VAL A 475 -20.51 5.44 -4.97
CA VAL A 475 -20.60 4.45 -6.07
C VAL A 475 -20.52 5.07 -7.47
N ASN A 476 -20.98 6.31 -7.63
CA ASN A 476 -20.98 7.03 -8.91
C ASN A 476 -19.74 7.94 -9.10
N LEU A 477 -18.81 7.95 -8.14
CA LEU A 477 -17.59 8.74 -8.26
C LEU A 477 -16.64 8.07 -9.26
N ASP A 478 -16.25 8.78 -10.33
CA ASP A 478 -15.33 8.25 -11.34
C ASP A 478 -13.90 8.20 -10.78
N THR A 479 -13.54 7.06 -10.17
CA THR A 479 -12.19 6.75 -9.66
C THR A 479 -11.74 5.37 -10.13
N ALA A 480 -10.44 5.13 -10.10
CA ALA A 480 -9.86 3.83 -10.46
C ALA A 480 -9.89 2.81 -9.32
N LEU A 481 -10.39 3.19 -8.15
CA LEU A 481 -10.56 2.31 -6.99
C LEU A 481 -11.35 1.05 -7.38
N ASN A 482 -10.96 -0.12 -6.86
CA ASN A 482 -11.72 -1.35 -7.09
C ASN A 482 -13.20 -1.14 -6.72
N PRO A 483 -14.17 -1.35 -7.65
CA PRO A 483 -15.59 -1.12 -7.37
C PRO A 483 -16.13 -1.91 -6.16
N ALA A 484 -15.48 -3.03 -5.80
CA ALA A 484 -15.83 -3.80 -4.61
C ALA A 484 -15.75 -2.99 -3.30
N TRP A 485 -14.90 -1.96 -3.23
CA TRP A 485 -14.86 -1.04 -2.10
C TRP A 485 -16.22 -0.42 -1.81
N ARG A 486 -17.03 -0.15 -2.84
CA ARG A 486 -18.37 0.46 -2.70
C ARG A 486 -19.40 -0.48 -2.08
N LYS A 487 -19.09 -1.78 -2.00
CA LYS A 487 -19.93 -2.84 -1.44
C LYS A 487 -19.38 -3.44 -0.14
N ALA A 488 -18.09 -3.28 0.10
CA ALA A 488 -17.39 -3.84 1.24
C ALA A 488 -17.97 -3.28 2.55
N ALA A 489 -18.02 -4.13 3.58
CA ALA A 489 -18.15 -3.69 4.97
C ALA A 489 -16.81 -3.80 5.69
N ILE A 490 -16.09 -4.90 5.44
CA ILE A 490 -14.79 -5.15 6.05
C ILE A 490 -13.71 -5.50 5.02
N HIS A 491 -12.48 -5.24 5.41
CA HIS A 491 -11.25 -5.74 4.81
C HIS A 491 -10.59 -6.65 5.84
N VAL A 492 -10.42 -7.93 5.51
CA VAL A 492 -9.81 -8.92 6.40
C VAL A 492 -8.44 -9.31 5.89
N ILE A 493 -7.48 -9.48 6.81
CA ILE A 493 -6.10 -9.88 6.54
C ILE A 493 -5.79 -11.09 7.42
N ALA A 494 -5.31 -12.15 6.79
CA ALA A 494 -4.78 -13.32 7.48
C ALA A 494 -3.29 -13.39 7.14
N PRO A 495 -2.44 -12.74 7.95
CA PRO A 495 -1.03 -12.60 7.63
C PRO A 495 -0.31 -13.94 7.72
N LEU A 496 0.87 -13.98 7.11
CA LEU A 496 1.84 -15.02 7.36
C LEU A 496 3.21 -14.35 7.38
N THR A 497 3.90 -14.43 8.51
CA THR A 497 5.23 -13.86 8.62
C THR A 497 6.32 -14.91 8.72
N TRP A 498 7.57 -14.46 8.61
CA TRP A 498 8.75 -15.20 9.00
C TRP A 498 9.91 -14.32 9.45
N THR A 499 10.83 -14.94 10.19
CA THR A 499 12.10 -14.34 10.58
C THR A 499 13.16 -14.83 9.62
N ASP A 500 14.02 -13.93 9.18
CA ASP A 500 15.16 -14.27 8.33
C ASP A 500 16.37 -14.54 9.23
N ASP A 501 16.65 -15.82 9.47
CA ASP A 501 17.76 -16.36 10.25
C ASP A 501 18.57 -17.39 9.44
N ASP A 502 19.63 -17.94 10.03
CA ASP A 502 20.49 -18.96 9.40
C ASP A 502 19.72 -20.23 8.99
N GLU A 503 18.55 -20.50 9.60
CA GLU A 503 17.71 -21.64 9.25
C GLU A 503 16.77 -21.34 8.07
N MET A 504 16.52 -20.07 7.75
CA MET A 504 15.53 -19.65 6.76
C MET A 504 16.10 -19.67 5.33
N THR A 505 16.02 -20.83 4.68
CA THR A 505 16.40 -20.97 3.26
C THR A 505 15.35 -20.40 2.30
N TRP A 506 15.77 -20.08 1.07
CA TRP A 506 14.86 -19.68 -0.01
C TRP A 506 13.76 -20.71 -0.28
N GLU A 507 14.11 -22.00 -0.27
CA GLU A 507 13.18 -23.09 -0.50
C GLU A 507 12.13 -23.19 0.61
N LYS A 508 12.51 -22.93 1.88
CA LYS A 508 11.58 -22.85 3.01
C LYS A 508 10.62 -21.67 2.85
N ARG A 509 11.10 -20.48 2.47
CA ARG A 509 10.23 -19.31 2.18
C ARG A 509 9.21 -19.62 1.10
N GLU A 510 9.65 -20.22 0.00
CA GLU A 510 8.71 -20.59 -1.07
C GLU A 510 7.68 -21.64 -0.63
N ALA A 511 8.08 -22.61 0.19
CA ALA A 511 7.17 -23.62 0.72
C ALA A 511 6.10 -22.99 1.63
N ILE A 512 6.53 -22.08 2.52
CA ILE A 512 5.67 -21.27 3.38
C ILE A 512 4.64 -20.48 2.55
N LEU A 513 5.08 -19.80 1.49
CA LEU A 513 4.21 -19.03 0.60
C LEU A 513 3.23 -19.92 -0.19
N ARG A 514 3.67 -21.11 -0.62
CA ARG A 514 2.80 -22.08 -1.31
C ARG A 514 1.71 -22.59 -0.38
N GLU A 515 2.06 -22.99 0.84
CA GLU A 515 1.09 -23.46 1.84
C GLU A 515 0.07 -22.37 2.17
N MET A 516 0.54 -21.14 2.42
CA MET A 516 -0.35 -20.02 2.69
C MET A 516 -1.35 -19.79 1.55
N ARG A 517 -0.90 -19.78 0.28
CA ARG A 517 -1.80 -19.56 -0.85
C ARG A 517 -2.83 -20.67 -0.99
N GLU A 518 -2.46 -21.91 -0.66
CA GLU A 518 -3.40 -23.03 -0.62
C GLU A 518 -4.48 -22.81 0.45
N GLN A 519 -4.09 -22.45 1.67
CA GLN A 519 -5.01 -22.18 2.77
C GLN A 519 -5.98 -21.02 2.48
N HIS A 520 -5.54 -20.02 1.71
CA HIS A 520 -6.34 -18.85 1.36
C HIS A 520 -7.35 -19.07 0.22
N LYS A 521 -7.36 -20.24 -0.44
CA LYS A 521 -8.31 -20.52 -1.53
C LYS A 521 -9.76 -20.45 -1.06
N GLU A 522 -10.06 -20.99 0.13
CA GLU A 522 -11.42 -20.98 0.68
C GLU A 522 -11.89 -19.56 0.96
N LEU A 523 -11.03 -18.73 1.57
CA LEU A 523 -11.33 -17.32 1.82
C LEU A 523 -11.58 -16.55 0.51
N LYS A 524 -10.80 -16.81 -0.55
CA LYS A 524 -11.01 -16.23 -1.89
C LYS A 524 -12.32 -16.69 -2.54
N ALA A 525 -12.79 -17.90 -2.23
CA ALA A 525 -13.97 -18.49 -2.84
C ALA A 525 -15.30 -17.98 -2.23
N LEU A 526 -15.28 -17.36 -1.04
CA LEU A 526 -16.50 -16.88 -0.38
C LEU A 526 -17.24 -15.81 -1.20
N GLU A 527 -16.51 -14.82 -1.70
CA GLU A 527 -17.02 -13.75 -2.57
C GLU A 527 -16.03 -13.43 -3.70
N PRO A 528 -15.99 -14.23 -4.78
CA PRO A 528 -14.92 -14.18 -5.79
C PRO A 528 -14.84 -12.88 -6.61
N ASP A 529 -15.82 -11.98 -6.47
CA ASP A 529 -15.89 -10.69 -7.15
C ASP A 529 -15.52 -9.50 -6.25
N MET A 530 -15.31 -9.72 -4.94
CA MET A 530 -14.97 -8.65 -4.00
C MET A 530 -13.48 -8.27 -4.02
N GLY A 531 -12.59 -9.16 -4.46
CA GLY A 531 -11.17 -8.86 -4.59
C GLY A 531 -10.47 -8.54 -3.26
N ALA A 532 -9.44 -7.70 -3.32
CA ALA A 532 -8.55 -7.37 -2.20
C ALA A 532 -8.04 -5.94 -2.28
N TYR A 533 -7.55 -5.41 -1.15
CA TYR A 533 -6.88 -4.12 -1.13
C TYR A 533 -5.42 -4.27 -1.57
N GLY A 534 -5.08 -3.81 -2.78
CA GLY A 534 -3.75 -3.99 -3.37
C GLY A 534 -2.57 -3.32 -2.66
N ASN A 535 -2.78 -2.56 -1.58
CA ASN A 535 -1.69 -2.11 -0.70
C ASN A 535 -1.42 -3.08 0.45
N GLU A 536 -2.42 -3.84 0.91
CA GLU A 536 -2.32 -4.80 2.02
C GLU A 536 -2.77 -6.16 1.48
N ALA A 537 -1.95 -6.78 0.62
CA ALA A 537 -2.31 -7.99 -0.13
C ALA A 537 -1.13 -8.96 -0.22
N ASP A 538 -1.40 -10.16 -0.76
CA ASP A 538 -0.33 -11.10 -1.08
C ASP A 538 0.60 -10.53 -2.15
N PHE A 539 1.88 -10.38 -1.83
CA PHE A 539 2.94 -10.11 -2.82
C PHE A 539 3.19 -11.30 -3.76
N GLY A 540 2.37 -12.35 -3.68
CA GLY A 540 2.16 -13.47 -4.59
C GLY A 540 0.87 -13.51 -5.41
N GLU A 541 -0.09 -12.58 -5.24
CA GLU A 541 -1.47 -12.74 -5.76
C GLU A 541 -1.53 -13.08 -7.27
N THR A 542 -2.12 -14.22 -7.62
CA THR A 542 -2.10 -14.75 -8.99
C THR A 542 -3.04 -14.00 -9.93
N ASP A 543 -4.24 -13.65 -9.47
CA ASP A 543 -5.28 -12.95 -10.26
C ASP A 543 -5.35 -11.47 -9.90
N TRP A 544 -4.18 -10.88 -9.64
CA TRP A 544 -4.04 -9.55 -9.07
C TRP A 544 -4.73 -8.44 -9.84
N GLN A 545 -4.85 -8.55 -11.17
CA GLN A 545 -5.60 -7.57 -11.97
C GLN A 545 -7.06 -7.49 -11.51
N LYS A 546 -7.72 -8.66 -11.39
CA LYS A 546 -9.10 -8.77 -10.91
C LYS A 546 -9.16 -8.43 -9.42
N SER A 547 -8.24 -8.95 -8.61
CA SER A 547 -8.24 -8.74 -7.17
C SER A 547 -8.07 -7.27 -6.80
N PHE A 548 -7.18 -6.53 -7.45
CA PHE A 548 -6.82 -5.16 -7.05
C PHE A 548 -7.65 -4.08 -7.72
N TRP A 549 -8.17 -4.31 -8.93
CA TRP A 549 -8.94 -3.29 -9.65
C TRP A 549 -10.25 -3.78 -10.30
N GLY A 550 -10.49 -5.10 -10.33
CA GLY A 550 -11.70 -5.67 -10.92
C GLY A 550 -11.91 -5.19 -12.36
N THR A 551 -13.09 -4.65 -12.64
CA THR A 551 -13.48 -4.18 -13.97
C THR A 551 -12.71 -2.93 -14.43
N ASN A 552 -11.99 -2.23 -13.54
CA ASN A 552 -11.23 -1.03 -13.90
C ASN A 552 -9.90 -1.33 -14.60
N TYR A 553 -9.42 -2.59 -14.58
CA TYR A 553 -8.07 -2.92 -15.04
C TYR A 553 -7.80 -2.53 -16.50
N GLU A 554 -8.74 -2.82 -17.41
CA GLU A 554 -8.56 -2.52 -18.84
C GLU A 554 -8.46 -1.02 -19.12
N ARG A 555 -9.21 -0.18 -18.38
CA ARG A 555 -9.09 1.28 -18.50
C ARG A 555 -7.76 1.76 -17.92
N LEU A 556 -7.35 1.22 -16.78
CA LEU A 556 -6.03 1.51 -16.18
C LEU A 556 -4.89 1.19 -17.14
N LEU A 557 -4.93 0.03 -17.81
CA LEU A 557 -3.91 -0.38 -18.76
C LEU A 557 -3.84 0.56 -19.97
N LYS A 558 -4.98 1.07 -20.46
CA LYS A 558 -5.01 2.09 -21.52
C LYS A 558 -4.35 3.40 -21.07
N VAL A 559 -4.62 3.87 -19.86
CA VAL A 559 -3.97 5.06 -19.28
C VAL A 559 -2.47 4.82 -19.13
N LYS A 560 -2.07 3.66 -18.60
CA LYS A 560 -0.66 3.27 -18.48
C LYS A 560 0.08 3.34 -19.82
N LYS A 561 -0.49 2.76 -20.87
CA LYS A 561 0.08 2.79 -22.23
C LYS A 561 0.23 4.20 -22.78
N LYS A 562 -0.68 5.13 -22.44
CA LYS A 562 -0.61 6.53 -22.86
C LYS A 562 0.50 7.31 -22.13
N TRP A 563 0.57 7.17 -20.80
CA TRP A 563 1.45 8.00 -19.96
C TRP A 563 2.85 7.42 -19.75
N ASP A 564 3.00 6.10 -19.87
CA ASP A 564 4.29 5.41 -19.83
C ASP A 564 4.36 4.30 -20.90
N PRO A 565 4.43 4.67 -22.19
CA PRO A 565 4.48 3.71 -23.30
C PRO A 565 5.76 2.85 -23.31
N LYS A 566 6.81 3.28 -22.60
CA LYS A 566 8.12 2.60 -22.55
C LYS A 566 8.34 1.79 -21.28
N ARG A 567 7.30 1.64 -20.44
CA ARG A 567 7.39 0.91 -19.16
C ARG A 567 8.58 1.37 -18.32
N LEU A 568 8.78 2.68 -18.18
CA LEU A 568 9.80 3.26 -17.30
C LEU A 568 9.46 2.99 -15.83
N PHE A 569 8.19 3.13 -15.48
CA PHE A 569 7.68 2.92 -14.13
C PHE A 569 7.06 1.53 -14.03
N ILE A 570 7.84 0.56 -13.55
CA ILE A 570 7.38 -0.82 -13.38
C ILE A 570 7.65 -1.28 -11.95
N CYS A 571 6.66 -1.93 -11.34
CA CYS A 571 6.74 -2.47 -10.00
C CYS A 571 5.90 -3.75 -9.91
N ASN A 572 6.16 -4.55 -8.88
CA ASN A 572 5.48 -5.82 -8.66
C ASN A 572 3.96 -5.63 -8.61
N ARG A 573 3.25 -6.32 -9.52
CA ARG A 573 1.77 -6.24 -9.68
C ARG A 573 1.22 -4.83 -9.76
N CYS A 574 1.93 -3.98 -10.47
CA CYS A 574 1.44 -2.68 -10.85
C CYS A 574 0.77 -2.77 -12.23
N VAL A 575 -0.16 -1.87 -12.53
CA VAL A 575 -0.79 -1.82 -13.86
C VAL A 575 0.28 -1.80 -14.96
N GLY A 576 0.20 -2.75 -15.90
CA GLY A 576 1.16 -2.89 -16.99
C GLY A 576 2.44 -3.65 -16.66
N SER A 577 2.52 -4.33 -15.51
CA SER A 577 3.68 -5.12 -15.09
C SER A 577 3.66 -6.57 -15.59
N GLU A 578 2.69 -6.97 -16.41
CA GLU A 578 2.59 -8.32 -16.96
C GLU A 578 3.85 -8.72 -17.72
N GLY A 579 4.28 -9.97 -17.52
CA GLY A 579 5.49 -10.51 -18.13
C GLY A 579 6.80 -10.05 -17.47
N CYS A 580 6.77 -9.11 -16.53
CA CYS A 580 7.93 -8.70 -15.76
C CYS A 580 8.15 -9.62 -14.55
N ARG A 581 9.41 -9.92 -14.23
CA ARG A 581 9.81 -10.67 -13.03
C ARG A 581 10.40 -9.73 -11.99
N PHE A 582 9.99 -9.88 -10.74
CA PHE A 582 10.41 -9.03 -9.63
C PHE A 582 10.92 -9.83 -8.43
N TYR A 583 10.22 -10.93 -8.13
CA TYR A 583 10.45 -11.86 -7.03
C TYR A 583 10.30 -13.28 -7.54
#